data_AF-A0A6L3MIV2-F1
#
_entry.id   AF-A0A6L3MIV2-F1
#
_cell.length_a   1.000
_cell.length_b   1.000
_cell.length_c   1.000
_cell.angle_alpha   90.00
_cell.angle_beta   90.00
_cell.angle_gamma   90.00
#
_symmetry.space_group_name_H-M   'P 1'
#
loop_
_entity.id
_entity.type
_entity.pdbx_description
1 polymer ?
#
loop_
_entity_poly.entity_id
_entity_poly.type
_entity_poly.pdbx_seq_one_letter_code
_entity_poly.pdbx_strand_id
1 'polypeptide(L)'
;LKKARDEMGLTNIQIMIPFVRTVAEAKRVIELLALNGLKRGENGLKVIMMCELPTNALLAEQFLEHFDGFSIGSNDLTQLTLGLDRDSGIVSHLFDERDPAVKALLSMAIHACRKAGKYVGICGQGPSDHPDLARWLMEQGIESVSLNPDSVLDTW
;
A
#
# COMPACT_ATOMS: atom_id res chain seq x y z
N LEU A 1 2.63 -12.13 16.00
CA LEU A 1 1.56 -11.10 15.89
C LEU A 1 0.48 -11.27 16.95
N LYS A 2 -0.25 -12.39 16.98
CA LYS A 2 -1.31 -12.65 17.98
C LYS A 2 -0.87 -12.42 19.42
N LYS A 3 0.21 -13.08 19.87
CA LYS A 3 0.79 -12.88 21.21
C LYS A 3 1.12 -11.41 21.53
N ALA A 4 1.74 -10.69 20.60
CA ALA A 4 2.11 -9.28 20.81
C ALA A 4 0.88 -8.39 21.05
N ARG A 5 -0.21 -8.63 20.32
CA ARG A 5 -1.44 -7.85 20.47
C ARG A 5 -2.30 -8.29 21.66
N ASP A 6 -2.53 -9.59 21.79
CA ASP A 6 -3.54 -10.13 22.70
C ASP A 6 -2.99 -10.41 24.11
N GLU A 7 -1.70 -10.77 24.23
CA GLU A 7 -1.08 -11.07 25.52
C GLU A 7 -0.23 -9.90 26.02
N MET A 8 0.55 -9.27 25.14
CA MET A 8 1.42 -8.15 25.52
C MET A 8 0.71 -6.78 25.46
N GLY A 9 -0.53 -6.72 24.95
CA GLY A 9 -1.34 -5.50 24.89
C GLY A 9 -0.91 -4.46 23.84
N LEU A 10 -0.06 -4.83 22.88
CA LEU A 10 0.42 -3.92 21.82
C LEU A 10 -0.61 -3.77 20.69
N THR A 11 -1.76 -3.20 21.01
CA THR A 11 -2.92 -3.09 20.10
C THR A 11 -2.73 -2.10 18.97
N ASN A 12 -1.69 -1.26 19.03
CA ASN A 12 -1.25 -0.37 17.95
C ASN A 12 -0.70 -1.12 16.72
N ILE A 13 -0.34 -2.40 16.86
CA ILE A 13 0.13 -3.23 15.75
C ILE A 13 -1.03 -3.54 14.80
N GLN A 14 -0.86 -3.15 13.54
CA GLN A 14 -1.70 -3.54 12.40
C GLN A 14 -0.98 -4.63 11.58
N ILE A 15 -1.72 -5.35 10.75
CA ILE A 15 -1.16 -6.36 9.86
C ILE A 15 -1.24 -5.85 8.42
N MET A 16 -0.12 -5.87 7.70
CA MET A 16 -0.08 -5.58 6.27
C MET A 16 0.19 -6.85 5.49
N ILE A 17 -0.63 -7.13 4.47
CA ILE A 17 -0.47 -8.30 3.59
C ILE A 17 0.12 -7.86 2.25
N PRO A 18 1.35 -8.30 1.91
CA PRO A 18 1.96 -8.00 0.63
C PRO A 18 1.54 -8.98 -0.47
N PHE A 19 1.80 -8.57 -1.71
CA PHE A 19 1.79 -9.33 -2.94
C PHE A 19 0.51 -10.13 -3.21
N VAL A 20 -0.64 -9.56 -2.85
CA VAL A 20 -1.96 -10.16 -3.08
C VAL A 20 -2.34 -9.97 -4.55
N ARG A 21 -2.26 -11.01 -5.36
CA ARG A 21 -2.39 -10.91 -6.83
C ARG A 21 -3.84 -10.85 -7.28
N THR A 22 -4.71 -11.57 -6.57
CA THR A 22 -6.12 -11.75 -6.95
C THR A 22 -7.05 -11.56 -5.76
N VAL A 23 -8.30 -11.17 -6.03
CA VAL A 23 -9.34 -11.06 -4.99
C VAL A 23 -9.58 -12.39 -4.27
N ALA A 24 -9.40 -13.53 -4.97
CA ALA A 24 -9.45 -14.85 -4.36
C ALA A 24 -8.31 -15.09 -3.35
N GLU A 25 -7.11 -14.58 -3.62
CA GLU A 25 -6.01 -14.59 -2.63
C GLU A 25 -6.33 -13.69 -1.44
N ALA A 26 -6.89 -12.50 -1.67
CA ALA A 26 -7.31 -11.60 -0.60
C ALA A 26 -8.26 -12.31 0.37
N LYS A 27 -9.33 -12.91 -0.15
CA LYS A 27 -10.30 -13.66 0.64
C LYS A 27 -9.63 -14.79 1.44
N ARG A 28 -8.80 -15.62 0.78
CA ARG A 28 -8.13 -16.76 1.43
C ARG A 28 -7.20 -16.33 2.56
N VAL A 29 -6.45 -15.25 2.39
CA VAL A 29 -5.54 -14.75 3.44
C VAL A 29 -6.34 -14.22 4.64
N ILE A 30 -7.43 -13.50 4.42
CA ILE A 30 -8.29 -13.03 5.52
C ILE A 30 -8.91 -14.21 6.30
N GLU A 31 -9.38 -15.24 5.58
CA GLU A 31 -9.89 -16.47 6.21
C GLU A 31 -8.79 -17.17 7.02
N LEU A 32 -7.57 -17.28 6.47
CA LEU A 32 -6.44 -17.88 7.15
C LEU A 32 -6.03 -17.11 8.41
N LEU A 33 -6.03 -15.77 8.37
CA LEU A 33 -5.78 -14.94 9.55
C LEU A 33 -6.83 -15.20 10.64
N ALA A 34 -8.12 -15.27 10.27
CA ALA A 34 -9.20 -15.55 11.20
C ALA A 34 -9.05 -16.95 11.85
N LEU A 35 -8.72 -17.99 11.06
CA LEU A 35 -8.45 -19.34 11.57
C LEU A 35 -7.28 -19.38 12.57
N ASN A 36 -6.32 -18.47 12.43
CA ASN A 36 -5.18 -18.33 13.34
C ASN A 36 -5.44 -17.31 14.47
N GLY A 37 -6.71 -16.92 14.70
CA GLY A 37 -7.10 -16.03 15.80
C GLY A 37 -6.71 -14.56 15.59
N LEU A 38 -6.55 -14.12 14.34
CA LEU A 38 -6.26 -12.74 13.95
C LEU A 38 -7.38 -12.22 13.03
N LYS A 39 -8.60 -12.12 13.57
CA LYS A 39 -9.75 -11.67 12.79
C LYS A 39 -9.88 -10.15 12.79
N ARG A 40 -10.08 -9.57 11.60
CA ARG A 40 -10.34 -8.14 11.40
C ARG A 40 -11.48 -7.67 12.31
N GLY A 41 -11.27 -6.54 13.00
CA GLY A 41 -12.21 -5.95 13.96
C GLY A 41 -12.15 -6.53 15.38
N GLU A 42 -11.65 -7.76 15.58
CA GLU A 42 -11.49 -8.33 16.93
C GLU A 42 -10.26 -7.73 17.62
N ASN A 43 -10.41 -7.35 18.89
CA ASN A 43 -9.39 -6.60 19.64
C ASN A 43 -8.89 -5.35 18.87
N GLY A 44 -9.76 -4.73 18.04
CA GLY A 44 -9.39 -3.57 17.21
C GLY A 44 -8.39 -3.86 16.09
N LEU A 45 -8.18 -5.12 15.70
CA LEU A 45 -7.23 -5.48 14.65
C LEU A 45 -7.64 -4.87 13.30
N LYS A 46 -6.75 -4.08 12.71
CA LYS A 46 -6.83 -3.63 11.32
C LYS A 46 -5.91 -4.48 10.43
N VAL A 47 -6.41 -4.80 9.24
CA VAL A 47 -5.66 -5.51 8.19
C VAL A 47 -5.58 -4.64 6.95
N ILE A 48 -4.37 -4.22 6.60
CA ILE A 48 -4.04 -3.38 5.45
C ILE A 48 -3.50 -4.26 4.32
N MET A 49 -3.79 -3.90 3.07
CA MET A 49 -3.14 -4.54 1.92
C MET A 49 -2.02 -3.66 1.38
N MET A 50 -0.90 -4.27 1.00
CA MET A 50 0.07 -3.54 0.19
C MET A 50 -0.46 -3.46 -1.26
N CYS A 51 -0.73 -2.25 -1.74
CA CYS A 51 -1.20 -2.00 -3.10
C CYS A 51 -0.01 -1.80 -4.02
N GLU A 52 0.50 -2.89 -4.58
CA GLU A 52 1.78 -2.92 -5.29
C GLU A 52 1.74 -3.63 -6.65
N LEU A 53 0.59 -4.20 -7.03
CA LEU A 53 0.37 -4.77 -8.35
C LEU A 53 -0.63 -3.91 -9.14
N PRO A 54 -0.52 -3.81 -10.47
CA PRO A 54 -1.52 -3.13 -11.29
C PRO A 54 -2.95 -3.66 -11.08
N THR A 55 -3.10 -4.97 -10.84
CA THR A 55 -4.38 -5.60 -10.52
C THR A 55 -5.03 -5.01 -9.26
N ASN A 56 -4.22 -4.59 -8.29
CA ASN A 56 -4.69 -4.04 -7.01
C ASN A 56 -5.35 -2.68 -7.24
N ALA A 57 -4.75 -1.83 -8.09
CA ALA A 57 -5.33 -0.54 -8.46
C ALA A 57 -6.55 -0.70 -9.39
N LEU A 58 -6.48 -1.58 -10.38
CA LEU A 58 -7.56 -1.84 -11.33
C LEU A 58 -8.83 -2.40 -10.67
N LEU A 59 -8.67 -3.23 -9.64
CA LEU A 59 -9.77 -3.86 -8.89
C LEU A 59 -9.84 -3.36 -7.44
N ALA A 60 -9.40 -2.11 -7.20
CA ALA A 60 -9.22 -1.55 -5.86
C ALA A 60 -10.47 -1.70 -4.98
N GLU A 61 -11.66 -1.42 -5.50
CA GLU A 61 -12.91 -1.54 -4.76
C GLU A 61 -13.18 -2.98 -4.28
N GLN A 62 -12.89 -3.99 -5.11
CA GLN A 62 -13.09 -5.40 -4.78
C GLN A 62 -12.09 -5.88 -3.72
N PHE A 63 -10.82 -5.47 -3.85
CA PHE A 63 -9.84 -5.76 -2.82
C PHE A 63 -10.19 -5.08 -1.49
N LEU A 64 -10.67 -3.84 -1.53
CA LEU A 64 -11.05 -3.10 -0.32
C LEU A 64 -12.17 -3.77 0.47
N GLU A 65 -13.01 -4.66 -0.10
CA GLU A 65 -13.98 -5.42 0.70
C GLU A 65 -13.28 -6.26 1.80
N HIS A 66 -12.06 -6.72 1.52
CA HIS A 66 -11.28 -7.62 2.37
C HIS A 66 -10.31 -6.92 3.33
N PHE A 67 -10.00 -5.64 3.12
CA PHE A 67 -9.01 -4.89 3.92
C PHE A 67 -9.58 -3.59 4.52
N ASP A 68 -8.92 -3.04 5.53
CA ASP A 68 -9.26 -1.76 6.20
C ASP A 68 -8.63 -0.55 5.49
N GLY A 69 -7.84 -0.78 4.46
CA GLY A 69 -7.17 0.24 3.67
C GLY A 69 -5.97 -0.31 2.94
N PHE A 70 -5.24 0.58 2.27
CA PHE A 70 -4.05 0.27 1.49
C PHE A 70 -2.81 0.99 2.00
N SER A 71 -1.66 0.34 1.82
CA SER A 71 -0.36 0.99 1.77
C SER A 71 0.21 0.77 0.37
N ILE A 72 0.36 1.81 -0.42
CA ILE A 72 0.84 1.68 -1.79
C ILE A 72 2.35 1.39 -1.75
N GLY A 73 2.75 0.25 -2.31
CA GLY A 73 4.15 -0.09 -2.56
C GLY A 73 4.55 0.44 -3.93
N SER A 74 5.00 1.70 -3.99
CA SER A 74 5.20 2.42 -5.25
C SER A 74 6.34 1.86 -6.10
N ASN A 75 7.33 1.23 -5.45
CA ASN A 75 8.43 0.51 -6.09
C ASN A 75 7.93 -0.62 -7.01
N ASP A 76 7.32 -1.65 -6.42
CA ASP A 76 6.80 -2.80 -7.16
C ASP A 76 5.67 -2.39 -8.11
N LEU A 77 4.84 -1.41 -7.72
CA LEU A 77 3.81 -0.88 -8.59
C LEU A 77 4.42 -0.31 -9.87
N THR A 78 5.50 0.47 -9.76
CA THR A 78 6.21 1.05 -10.90
C THR A 78 6.87 -0.03 -11.75
N GLN A 79 7.57 -0.97 -11.13
CA GLN A 79 8.22 -2.09 -11.81
C GLN A 79 7.23 -2.91 -12.65
N LEU A 80 6.11 -3.30 -12.06
CA LEU A 80 5.11 -4.14 -12.72
C LEU A 80 4.26 -3.37 -13.72
N THR A 81 4.07 -2.06 -13.53
CA THR A 81 3.35 -1.20 -14.49
C THR A 81 4.16 -0.95 -15.75
N LEU A 82 5.45 -0.68 -15.59
CA LEU A 82 6.35 -0.34 -16.69
C LEU A 82 7.10 -1.57 -17.25
N GLY A 83 6.92 -2.74 -16.65
CA GLY A 83 7.50 -4.00 -17.12
C GLY A 83 9.02 -4.06 -16.96
N LEU A 84 9.54 -3.57 -15.84
CA LEU A 84 10.97 -3.37 -15.62
C LEU A 84 11.48 -3.90 -14.28
N ASP A 85 12.75 -4.29 -14.30
CA ASP A 85 13.53 -4.61 -13.10
C ASP A 85 14.41 -3.41 -12.76
N ARG A 86 14.15 -2.76 -11.62
CA ARG A 86 14.89 -1.56 -11.21
C ARG A 86 16.35 -1.83 -10.85
N ASP A 87 16.70 -3.08 -10.54
CA ASP A 87 18.07 -3.48 -10.22
C ASP A 87 18.87 -3.82 -11.49
N SER A 88 18.17 -3.96 -12.63
CA SER A 88 18.81 -4.19 -13.93
C SER A 88 19.36 -2.88 -14.50
N GLY A 89 20.69 -2.72 -14.47
CA GLY A 89 21.37 -1.55 -15.06
C GLY A 89 21.13 -1.34 -16.56
N ILE A 90 20.49 -2.29 -17.25
CA ILE A 90 20.10 -2.16 -18.66
C ILE A 90 18.84 -1.29 -18.81
N VAL A 91 17.89 -1.39 -17.88
CA VAL A 91 16.55 -0.77 -18.00
C VAL A 91 16.16 0.11 -16.81
N SER A 92 16.96 0.16 -15.74
CA SER A 92 16.66 0.93 -14.52
C SER A 92 16.49 2.43 -14.76
N HIS A 93 17.10 2.98 -15.82
CA HIS A 93 16.92 4.38 -16.23
C HIS A 93 15.49 4.71 -16.70
N LEU A 94 14.65 3.70 -16.93
CA LEU A 94 13.23 3.84 -17.27
C LEU A 94 12.33 3.81 -16.02
N PHE A 95 12.86 3.55 -14.83
CA PHE A 95 12.09 3.56 -13.59
C PHE A 95 11.78 5.01 -13.20
N ASP A 96 10.49 5.38 -13.22
CA ASP A 96 10.02 6.66 -12.70
C ASP A 96 8.62 6.48 -12.08
N GLU A 97 8.52 6.71 -10.76
CA GLU A 97 7.26 6.60 -10.02
C GLU A 97 6.27 7.72 -10.39
N ARG A 98 6.73 8.74 -11.12
CA ARG A 98 5.92 9.85 -11.65
C ARG A 98 5.40 9.57 -13.06
N ASP A 99 5.75 8.44 -13.66
CA ASP A 99 5.25 8.07 -14.98
C ASP A 99 3.71 8.15 -15.04
N PRO A 100 3.11 8.69 -16.12
CA PRO A 100 1.67 8.84 -16.21
C PRO A 100 0.87 7.56 -15.96
N ALA A 101 1.38 6.38 -16.37
CA ALA A 101 0.73 5.11 -16.11
C ALA A 101 0.74 4.76 -14.63
N VAL A 102 1.86 5.00 -13.94
CA VAL A 102 1.98 4.80 -12.49
C VAL A 102 1.06 5.75 -11.74
N LYS A 103 1.06 7.05 -12.09
CA LYS A 103 0.18 8.05 -11.49
C LYS A 103 -1.30 7.72 -11.68
N ALA A 104 -1.68 7.15 -12.82
CA ALA A 104 -3.05 6.68 -13.04
C ALA A 104 -3.44 5.60 -12.03
N LEU A 105 -2.57 4.60 -11.81
CA LEU A 105 -2.83 3.51 -10.85
C LEU A 105 -2.81 4.00 -9.40
N LEU A 106 -1.89 4.92 -9.04
CA LEU A 106 -1.88 5.58 -7.75
C LEU A 106 -3.21 6.31 -7.48
N SER A 107 -3.68 7.10 -8.45
CA SER A 107 -4.94 7.85 -8.35
C SER A 107 -6.15 6.91 -8.19
N MET A 108 -6.19 5.80 -8.93
CA MET A 108 -7.24 4.78 -8.79
C MET A 108 -7.28 4.18 -7.38
N ALA A 109 -6.13 3.77 -6.84
CA ALA A 109 -6.04 3.19 -5.50
C ALA A 109 -6.45 4.21 -4.42
N ILE A 110 -5.93 5.44 -4.50
CA ILE A 110 -6.25 6.52 -3.55
C ILE A 110 -7.75 6.85 -3.60
N HIS A 111 -8.31 7.02 -4.79
CA HIS A 111 -9.71 7.36 -4.95
C HIS A 111 -10.64 6.26 -4.41
N ALA A 112 -10.33 4.99 -4.67
CA ALA A 112 -11.11 3.87 -4.17
C ALA A 112 -11.12 3.83 -2.62
N CYS A 113 -9.95 4.01 -1.98
CA CYS A 113 -9.86 4.10 -0.53
C CYS A 113 -10.65 5.28 0.04
N ARG A 114 -10.50 6.47 -0.55
CA ARG A 114 -11.22 7.68 -0.12
C ARG A 114 -12.73 7.52 -0.26
N LYS A 115 -13.20 6.98 -1.39
CA LYS A 115 -14.62 6.69 -1.65
C LYS A 115 -15.18 5.69 -0.63
N ALA A 116 -14.39 4.69 -0.23
CA ALA A 116 -14.77 3.71 0.77
C ALA A 116 -14.62 4.19 2.23
N GLY A 117 -14.06 5.40 2.46
CA GLY A 117 -13.73 5.90 3.81
C GLY A 117 -12.68 5.04 4.52
N LYS A 118 -11.74 4.46 3.75
CA LYS A 118 -10.69 3.56 4.23
C LYS A 118 -9.31 4.19 4.12
N TYR A 119 -8.40 3.71 4.95
CA TYR A 119 -7.02 4.19 5.01
C TYR A 119 -6.32 4.07 3.66
N VAL A 120 -5.51 5.07 3.30
CA VAL A 120 -4.56 4.97 2.19
C VAL A 120 -3.26 5.70 2.51
N GLY A 121 -2.19 4.93 2.66
CA GLY A 121 -0.83 5.43 2.77
C GLY A 121 0.00 5.04 1.55
N ILE A 122 1.21 5.59 1.45
CA ILE A 122 2.23 5.18 0.50
C ILE A 122 3.54 4.89 1.24
N CYS A 123 4.23 3.83 0.83
CA CYS A 123 5.58 3.48 1.28
C CYS A 123 6.53 3.44 0.09
N GLY A 124 7.68 4.10 0.23
CA GLY A 124 8.68 4.24 -0.83
C GLY A 124 9.48 5.51 -0.65
N GLN A 125 10.64 5.59 -1.31
CA GLN A 125 11.46 6.81 -1.30
C GLN A 125 11.01 7.84 -2.35
N GLY A 126 10.17 7.47 -3.32
CA GLY A 126 9.67 8.39 -4.35
C GLY A 126 9.19 9.73 -3.81
N PRO A 127 8.34 9.80 -2.77
CA PRO A 127 7.90 11.07 -2.23
C PRO A 127 9.02 11.92 -1.59
N SER A 128 10.06 11.31 -1.01
CA SER A 128 11.22 12.06 -0.49
C SER A 128 12.19 12.47 -1.59
N ASP A 129 12.40 11.62 -2.59
CA ASP A 129 13.33 11.86 -3.70
C ASP A 129 12.75 12.89 -4.69
N HIS A 130 11.41 12.98 -4.75
CA HIS A 130 10.66 13.81 -5.69
C HIS A 130 9.58 14.62 -4.96
N PRO A 131 9.89 15.85 -4.50
CA PRO A 131 8.94 16.71 -3.78
C PRO A 131 7.67 17.05 -4.59
N ASP A 132 7.75 17.05 -5.92
CA ASP A 132 6.60 17.22 -6.80
C ASP A 132 5.64 16.03 -6.76
N LEU A 133 6.16 14.80 -6.61
CA LEU A 133 5.36 13.60 -6.39
C LEU A 133 4.67 13.66 -5.03
N ALA A 134 5.38 14.04 -3.97
CA ALA A 134 4.78 14.23 -2.64
C ALA A 134 3.63 15.24 -2.67
N ARG A 135 3.84 16.40 -3.29
CA ARG A 135 2.78 17.42 -3.46
C ARG A 135 1.58 16.87 -4.22
N TRP A 136 1.82 16.17 -5.32
CA TRP A 136 0.75 15.58 -6.10
C TRP A 136 -0.03 14.51 -5.31
N LEU A 137 0.64 13.69 -4.50
CA LEU A 137 -0.02 12.70 -3.63
C LEU A 137 -0.91 13.38 -2.57
N MET A 138 -0.47 14.51 -2.01
CA MET A 138 -1.29 15.31 -1.10
C MET A 138 -2.52 15.88 -1.81
N GLU A 139 -2.38 16.36 -3.04
CA GLU A 139 -3.51 16.82 -3.87
C GLU A 139 -4.50 15.68 -4.21
N GLN A 140 -4.01 14.45 -4.42
CA GLN A 140 -4.86 13.27 -4.56
C GLN A 140 -5.57 12.87 -3.25
N GLY A 141 -5.09 13.37 -2.11
CA GLY A 141 -5.64 13.10 -0.79
C GLY A 141 -5.14 11.80 -0.16
N ILE A 142 -3.85 11.49 -0.32
CA ILE A 142 -3.18 10.46 0.46
C ILE A 142 -3.29 10.78 1.97
N GLU A 143 -3.44 9.77 2.83
CA GLU A 143 -3.57 9.96 4.29
C GLU A 143 -2.21 9.97 4.98
N SER A 144 -1.24 9.21 4.48
CA SER A 144 0.11 9.12 5.06
C SER A 144 1.19 8.85 4.01
N VAL A 145 2.41 9.26 4.34
CA VAL A 145 3.63 8.96 3.58
C VAL A 145 4.64 8.36 4.56
N SER A 146 5.10 7.14 4.30
CA SER A 146 6.08 6.43 5.12
C SER A 146 7.45 6.48 4.45
N LEU A 147 8.39 7.20 5.08
CA LEU A 147 9.73 7.49 4.56
C LEU A 147 10.82 6.86 5.43
N ASN A 148 12.06 6.88 4.94
CA ASN A 148 13.20 6.60 5.79
C ASN A 148 13.34 7.72 6.84
N PRO A 149 13.78 7.43 8.08
CA PRO A 149 13.83 8.42 9.16
C PRO A 149 14.65 9.67 8.86
N ASP A 150 15.70 9.55 8.05
CA ASP A 150 16.58 10.65 7.61
C ASP A 150 15.91 11.59 6.61
N SER A 151 14.98 11.09 5.78
CA SER A 151 14.29 11.89 4.76
C SER A 151 13.06 12.67 5.29
N VAL A 152 12.67 12.46 6.54
CA VAL A 152 11.41 13.02 7.08
C VAL A 152 11.44 14.55 7.13
N LEU A 153 12.56 15.16 7.57
CA LEU A 153 12.63 16.61 7.73
C LEU A 153 12.66 17.37 6.40
N ASP A 154 13.22 16.77 5.36
CA ASP A 154 13.37 17.41 4.04
C ASP A 154 12.10 17.33 3.19
N THR A 155 11.17 16.44 3.54
CA THR A 155 9.94 16.17 2.75
C THR A 155 8.74 17.03 3.19
N TRP A 156 8.84 17.77 4.30
CA TRP A 156 7.75 18.57 4.89
C TRP A 156 7.77 20.05 4.50
#